data_AF-A0A7K3NR87-F1
#
_entry.id   AF-A0A7K3NR87-F1
#
_cell.length_a   1.000
_cell.length_b   1.000
_cell.length_c   1.000
_cell.angle_alpha   90.00
_cell.angle_beta   90.00
_cell.angle_gamma   90.00
#
_symmetry.space_group_name_H-M   'P 1'
#
loop_
_entity.id
_entity.type
_entity.pdbx_description
1 polymer ?
#
loop_
_entity_poly.entity_id
_entity_poly.type
_entity_poly.pdbx_seq_one_letter_code
_entity_poly.pdbx_strand_id
1 'polypeptide(L)'
;MPARIPRWRLLAAAILLFFPAASYGAPLPYNSDYAVVKTLLATPQAVAEYLSAHFSYAFHDGRLAYAPADFNTRRGGDCKDYSAFFSDVVASHGFSVTQYAFRYDAATGYGHVVSIFTDTDGKQYVATHKNGDLAIYGPITSLAEAGQACIANGVLPAGSIADQWLAYPAGLAGNMYDTGGFSYFADYAQAMSQLNYFQHVAQYMTACFTRAAHPGAFAFSPAELNTRLAGDAKDFAVFAAAYLSDRHFNPTLHAFRYDPATNAHHVVTVFQYGGKYYFQSYQYLFGPLDAFSEIEALCKASGHIPADSQVDGWTSYPAGFTGPFPGPFSLAGPLQLLFEE
;
A
#
# COMPACT_ATOMS: atom_id res chain seq x y z
N MET A 1 38.58 -57.52 -5.32
CA MET A 1 37.65 -56.88 -6.28
C MET A 1 36.41 -56.42 -5.53
N PRO A 2 36.17 -55.10 -5.41
CA PRO A 2 34.83 -54.56 -5.22
C PRO A 2 34.42 -53.66 -6.40
N ALA A 3 33.12 -53.73 -6.72
CA ALA A 3 32.50 -53.18 -7.91
C ALA A 3 32.53 -51.64 -7.98
N ARG A 4 32.89 -51.11 -9.15
CA ARG A 4 32.72 -49.68 -9.49
C ARG A 4 31.28 -49.44 -9.90
N ILE A 5 30.58 -48.58 -9.15
CA ILE A 5 29.27 -48.03 -9.49
C ILE A 5 29.46 -46.94 -10.55
N PRO A 6 28.72 -46.93 -11.68
CA PRO A 6 28.84 -45.86 -12.65
C PRO A 6 28.08 -44.62 -12.16
N ARG A 7 28.80 -43.49 -12.09
CA ARG A 7 28.27 -42.15 -11.88
C ARG A 7 27.50 -41.72 -13.13
N TRP A 8 26.17 -41.89 -13.13
CA TRP A 8 25.31 -41.18 -14.07
C TRP A 8 25.12 -39.75 -13.56
N ARG A 9 25.75 -38.80 -14.25
CA ARG A 9 25.45 -37.38 -14.12
C ARG A 9 24.09 -37.12 -14.79
N LEU A 10 23.07 -36.81 -14.00
CA LEU A 10 21.87 -36.14 -14.47
C LEU A 10 22.30 -34.75 -14.95
N LEU A 11 22.50 -34.57 -16.25
CA LEU A 11 22.41 -33.25 -16.87
C LEU A 11 20.91 -32.86 -16.84
N ALA A 12 20.56 -31.94 -15.96
CA ALA A 12 19.32 -31.18 -16.12
C ALA A 12 19.48 -30.32 -17.37
N ALA A 13 18.85 -30.74 -18.47
CA ALA A 13 18.75 -29.93 -19.67
C ALA A 13 17.81 -28.75 -19.34
N ALA A 14 18.39 -27.56 -19.19
CA ALA A 14 17.63 -26.32 -19.23
C ALA A 14 17.08 -26.16 -20.66
N ILE A 15 15.81 -26.49 -20.84
CA ILE A 15 15.10 -26.21 -22.10
C ILE A 15 14.77 -24.71 -22.08
N LEU A 16 15.65 -23.91 -22.68
CA LEU A 16 15.36 -22.54 -23.09
C LEU A 16 14.38 -22.62 -24.28
N LEU A 17 13.09 -22.47 -23.99
CA LEU A 17 12.07 -22.28 -25.02
C LEU A 17 12.21 -20.85 -25.56
N PHE A 18 12.87 -20.71 -26.70
CA PHE A 18 12.81 -19.50 -27.52
C PHE A 18 11.43 -19.42 -28.17
N PHE A 19 10.54 -18.61 -27.62
CA PHE A 19 9.40 -18.10 -28.38
C PHE A 19 9.92 -17.04 -29.35
N PRO A 20 9.40 -16.96 -30.60
CA PRO A 20 9.69 -15.83 -31.45
C PRO A 20 9.15 -14.58 -30.75
N ALA A 21 10.05 -13.72 -30.29
CA ALA A 21 9.71 -12.37 -29.90
C ALA A 21 8.98 -11.74 -31.09
N ALA A 22 7.73 -11.31 -30.90
CA ALA A 22 7.09 -10.42 -31.84
C ALA A 22 7.96 -9.15 -31.83
N SER A 23 8.90 -9.05 -32.77
CA SER A 23 9.78 -7.91 -32.85
C SER A 23 8.91 -6.69 -33.12
N TYR A 24 8.97 -5.72 -32.20
CA TYR A 24 8.34 -4.44 -32.41
C TYR A 24 8.98 -3.78 -33.63
N GLY A 25 8.22 -3.72 -34.73
CA GLY A 25 8.65 -3.14 -36.00
C GLY A 25 8.70 -1.62 -36.02
N ALA A 26 8.38 -0.93 -34.93
CA ALA A 26 8.57 0.51 -34.79
C ALA A 26 8.97 0.86 -33.35
N PRO A 27 10.04 1.64 -33.13
CA PRO A 27 10.38 2.13 -31.80
C PRO A 27 9.25 3.01 -31.28
N LEU A 28 8.72 2.66 -30.10
CA LEU A 28 7.76 3.51 -29.39
C LEU A 28 8.41 4.88 -29.15
N PRO A 29 7.77 6.00 -29.51
CA PRO A 29 8.34 7.33 -29.31
C PRO A 29 8.67 7.56 -27.83
N TYR A 30 9.82 8.16 -27.55
CA TYR A 30 10.32 8.44 -26.18
C TYR A 30 9.29 9.19 -25.27
N ASN A 31 8.33 9.91 -25.85
CA ASN A 31 7.29 10.69 -25.16
C ASN A 31 5.84 10.25 -25.51
N SER A 32 5.60 8.97 -25.79
CA SER A 32 4.23 8.51 -26.07
C SER A 32 3.33 8.58 -24.84
N ASP A 33 2.11 9.08 -25.06
CA ASP A 33 0.98 9.06 -24.12
C ASP A 33 0.84 7.66 -23.51
N TYR A 34 0.67 7.60 -22.18
CA TYR A 34 0.58 6.34 -21.45
C TYR A 34 -0.57 5.46 -21.97
N ALA A 35 -1.72 6.02 -22.35
CA ALA A 35 -2.82 5.25 -22.92
C ALA A 35 -2.40 4.57 -24.24
N VAL A 36 -1.64 5.26 -25.09
CA VAL A 36 -1.11 4.70 -26.34
C VAL A 36 -0.10 3.59 -26.04
N VAL A 37 0.85 3.84 -25.15
CA VAL A 37 1.84 2.84 -24.71
C VAL A 37 1.12 1.59 -24.19
N LYS A 38 0.17 1.77 -23.28
CA LYS A 38 -0.61 0.69 -22.69
C LYS A 38 -1.33 -0.15 -23.74
N THR A 39 -1.93 0.45 -24.77
CA THR A 39 -2.59 -0.31 -25.86
C THR A 39 -1.62 -1.14 -26.70
N LEU A 40 -0.37 -0.69 -26.84
CA LEU A 40 0.60 -1.37 -27.70
C LEU A 40 1.19 -2.58 -26.98
N LEU A 41 1.53 -2.45 -25.69
CA LEU A 41 2.20 -3.48 -24.88
C LEU A 41 1.29 -4.66 -24.48
N ALA A 42 0.82 -5.42 -25.47
CA ALA A 42 -0.20 -6.45 -25.33
C ALA A 42 0.26 -7.76 -24.65
N THR A 43 1.55 -7.93 -24.36
CA THR A 43 2.08 -9.13 -23.70
C THR A 43 2.99 -8.77 -22.54
N PRO A 44 3.08 -9.62 -21.50
CA PRO A 44 4.03 -9.46 -20.39
C PRO A 44 5.47 -9.21 -20.86
N GLN A 45 5.92 -9.95 -21.88
CA GLN A 45 7.26 -9.79 -22.44
C GLN A 45 7.43 -8.43 -23.12
N ALA A 46 6.45 -7.94 -23.88
CA ALA A 46 6.51 -6.61 -24.47
C ALA A 46 6.61 -5.52 -23.40
N VAL A 47 5.87 -5.65 -22.30
CA VAL A 47 5.96 -4.71 -21.17
C VAL A 47 7.35 -4.75 -20.53
N ALA A 48 7.90 -5.95 -20.32
CA ALA A 48 9.24 -6.12 -19.77
C ALA A 48 10.32 -5.51 -20.66
N GLU A 49 10.28 -5.79 -21.97
CA GLU A 49 11.20 -5.22 -22.95
C GLU A 49 11.11 -3.69 -23.00
N TYR A 50 9.89 -3.14 -22.96
CA TYR A 50 9.68 -1.69 -22.94
C TYR A 50 10.24 -1.04 -21.68
N LEU A 51 9.97 -1.60 -20.50
CA LEU A 51 10.49 -1.08 -19.25
C LEU A 51 12.03 -1.13 -19.22
N SER A 52 12.64 -2.23 -19.64
CA SER A 52 14.10 -2.38 -19.71
C SER A 52 14.75 -1.41 -20.73
N ALA A 53 14.08 -1.11 -21.84
CA ALA A 53 14.63 -0.25 -22.89
C ALA A 53 14.52 1.25 -22.57
N HIS A 54 13.51 1.66 -21.79
CA HIS A 54 13.14 3.08 -21.67
C HIS A 54 13.18 3.65 -20.25
N PHE A 55 13.38 2.81 -19.22
CA PHE A 55 13.35 3.24 -17.83
C PHE A 55 14.66 2.93 -17.14
N SER A 56 15.00 3.75 -16.16
CA SER A 56 16.14 3.53 -15.28
C SER A 56 15.69 3.26 -13.85
N TYR A 57 16.43 2.40 -13.17
CA TYR A 57 16.24 2.25 -11.73
C TYR A 57 16.77 3.48 -11.01
N ALA A 58 15.88 4.15 -10.29
CA ALA A 58 16.20 5.30 -9.46
C ALA A 58 15.46 5.13 -8.14
N PHE A 59 16.22 4.91 -7.05
CA PHE A 59 15.65 4.96 -5.72
C PHE A 59 15.11 6.36 -5.46
N HIS A 60 13.89 6.46 -4.94
CA HIS A 60 13.31 7.72 -4.51
C HIS A 60 12.71 7.59 -3.13
N ASP A 61 12.81 8.67 -2.38
CA ASP A 61 12.32 8.73 -1.01
C ASP A 61 10.79 8.67 -1.02
N GLY A 62 10.27 7.69 -0.30
CA GLY A 62 8.85 7.43 -0.21
C GLY A 62 8.52 5.96 -0.43
N ARG A 63 7.46 5.51 0.25
CA ARG A 63 6.92 4.15 0.09
C ARG A 63 5.80 4.12 -0.96
N LEU A 64 5.64 5.23 -1.70
CA LEU A 64 4.59 5.46 -2.68
C LEU A 64 5.05 5.02 -4.06
N ALA A 65 4.37 4.04 -4.66
CA ALA A 65 4.51 3.80 -6.10
C ALA A 65 3.91 4.99 -6.87
N TYR A 66 4.60 5.46 -7.90
CA TYR A 66 4.04 6.39 -8.86
C TYR A 66 2.84 5.77 -9.56
N ALA A 67 1.89 6.63 -9.95
CA ALA A 67 0.86 6.20 -10.89
C ALA A 67 1.51 5.75 -12.20
N PRO A 68 1.02 4.70 -12.87
CA PRO A 68 1.64 4.21 -14.11
C PRO A 68 1.85 5.29 -15.18
N ALA A 69 0.91 6.24 -15.32
CA ALA A 69 1.05 7.38 -16.24
C ALA A 69 2.17 8.35 -15.82
N ASP A 70 2.32 8.60 -14.53
CA ASP A 70 3.39 9.45 -13.99
C ASP A 70 4.75 8.76 -14.13
N PHE A 71 4.81 7.46 -13.84
CA PHE A 71 6.02 6.67 -14.05
C PHE A 71 6.44 6.64 -15.53
N ASN A 72 5.47 6.48 -16.45
CA ASN A 72 5.70 6.60 -17.89
C ASN A 72 6.31 7.94 -18.27
N THR A 73 5.95 9.03 -17.57
CA THR A 73 6.52 10.35 -17.84
C THR A 73 7.91 10.50 -17.23
N ARG A 74 8.12 9.99 -16.01
CA ARG A 74 9.36 10.13 -15.24
C ARG A 74 10.50 9.27 -15.77
N ARG A 75 10.19 8.06 -16.27
CA ARG A 75 11.17 7.06 -16.75
C ARG A 75 12.20 6.63 -15.70
N GLY A 76 11.98 6.94 -14.43
CA GLY A 76 12.88 6.63 -13.33
C GLY A 76 12.08 6.29 -12.07
N GLY A 77 12.43 5.18 -11.42
CA GLY A 77 11.72 4.67 -10.24
C GLY A 77 12.31 3.37 -9.73
N ASP A 78 11.71 2.78 -8.70
CA ASP A 78 12.20 1.57 -8.04
C ASP A 78 11.22 0.40 -8.14
N CYS A 79 11.44 -0.67 -7.36
CA CYS A 79 10.73 -1.94 -7.54
C CYS A 79 9.19 -1.82 -7.50
N LYS A 80 8.65 -0.90 -6.69
CA LYS A 80 7.22 -0.65 -6.56
C LYS A 80 6.65 0.04 -7.81
N ASP A 81 7.37 0.95 -8.45
CA ASP A 81 6.91 1.64 -9.67
C ASP A 81 6.90 0.70 -10.87
N TYR A 82 7.96 -0.10 -11.03
CA TYR A 82 8.04 -1.13 -12.07
C TYR A 82 6.89 -2.13 -11.94
N SER A 83 6.60 -2.58 -10.71
CA SER A 83 5.49 -3.50 -10.44
C SER A 83 4.12 -2.86 -10.72
N ALA A 84 3.90 -1.60 -10.30
CA ALA A 84 2.64 -0.89 -10.51
C ALA A 84 2.36 -0.71 -12.00
N PHE A 85 3.36 -0.27 -12.77
CA PHE A 85 3.25 -0.12 -14.21
C PHE A 85 3.00 -1.47 -14.91
N PHE A 86 3.83 -2.47 -14.62
CA PHE A 86 3.72 -3.77 -15.26
C PHE A 86 2.33 -4.38 -15.04
N SER A 87 1.88 -4.40 -13.78
CA SER A 87 0.58 -4.98 -13.43
C SER A 87 -0.59 -4.21 -14.05
N ASP A 88 -0.57 -2.88 -14.09
CA ASP A 88 -1.63 -2.09 -14.73
C ASP A 88 -1.77 -2.39 -16.24
N VAL A 89 -0.63 -2.50 -16.93
CA VAL A 89 -0.64 -2.77 -18.38
C VAL A 89 -1.13 -4.18 -18.65
N VAL A 90 -0.56 -5.21 -18.03
CA VAL A 90 -0.97 -6.59 -18.33
C VAL A 90 -2.40 -6.88 -17.86
N ALA A 91 -2.86 -6.30 -16.74
CA ALA A 91 -4.25 -6.41 -16.32
C ALA A 91 -5.22 -5.87 -17.38
N SER A 92 -4.87 -4.78 -18.06
CA SER A 92 -5.72 -4.20 -19.11
C SER A 92 -5.84 -5.05 -20.37
N HIS A 93 -4.90 -5.99 -20.57
CA HIS A 93 -4.94 -6.98 -21.64
C HIS A 93 -5.54 -8.32 -21.17
N GLY A 94 -6.16 -8.35 -19.99
CA GLY A 94 -6.90 -9.51 -19.49
C GLY A 94 -6.06 -10.57 -18.79
N PHE A 95 -4.77 -10.30 -18.53
CA PHE A 95 -3.95 -11.18 -17.70
C PHE A 95 -4.40 -11.08 -16.24
N SER A 96 -4.55 -12.22 -15.57
CA SER A 96 -4.72 -12.25 -14.12
C SER A 96 -3.38 -11.88 -13.48
N VAL A 97 -3.32 -10.77 -12.75
CA VAL A 97 -2.08 -10.27 -12.14
C VAL A 97 -2.37 -9.68 -10.77
N THR A 98 -1.46 -9.93 -9.83
CA THR A 98 -1.46 -9.37 -8.48
C THR A 98 -0.08 -8.84 -8.17
N GLN A 99 -0.01 -7.64 -7.60
CA GLN A 99 1.24 -7.10 -7.08
C GLN A 99 1.49 -7.66 -5.69
N TYR A 100 2.74 -7.92 -5.36
CA TYR A 100 3.13 -8.39 -4.05
C TYR A 100 4.29 -7.58 -3.49
N ALA A 101 4.15 -7.06 -2.27
CA ALA A 101 5.30 -6.67 -1.46
C ALA A 101 5.63 -7.81 -0.48
N PHE A 102 6.90 -8.00 -0.21
CA PHE A 102 7.36 -8.96 0.79
C PHE A 102 8.68 -8.51 1.41
N ARG A 103 8.97 -9.00 2.61
CA ARG A 103 10.23 -8.73 3.29
C ARG A 103 11.29 -9.71 2.79
N TYR A 104 12.52 -9.26 2.56
CA TYR A 104 13.65 -10.12 2.18
C TYR A 104 14.82 -10.12 3.18
N ASP A 105 14.85 -9.16 4.10
CA ASP A 105 15.83 -9.06 5.19
C ASP A 105 15.12 -8.76 6.52
N ALA A 106 15.15 -9.73 7.44
CA ALA A 106 14.49 -9.60 8.74
C ALA A 106 15.22 -8.67 9.74
N ALA A 107 16.52 -8.43 9.55
CA ALA A 107 17.29 -7.58 10.45
C ALA A 107 17.08 -6.09 10.13
N THR A 108 16.97 -5.76 8.84
CA THR A 108 16.79 -4.38 8.37
C THR A 108 15.33 -4.04 8.05
N GLY A 109 14.46 -5.04 7.87
CA GLY A 109 13.09 -4.82 7.41
C GLY A 109 13.02 -4.36 5.95
N TYR A 110 14.01 -4.74 5.13
CA TYR A 110 13.96 -4.40 3.71
C TYR A 110 12.93 -5.24 2.98
N GLY A 111 12.09 -4.54 2.21
CA GLY A 111 11.06 -5.12 1.38
C GLY A 111 11.41 -5.04 -0.11
N HIS A 112 10.78 -5.92 -0.88
CA HIS A 112 10.83 -5.92 -2.34
C HIS A 112 9.42 -6.06 -2.90
N VAL A 113 9.20 -5.51 -4.09
CA VAL A 113 7.91 -5.56 -4.77
C VAL A 113 8.03 -6.28 -6.11
N VAL A 114 7.09 -7.18 -6.38
CA VAL A 114 7.00 -7.98 -7.60
C VAL A 114 5.57 -8.03 -8.11
N SER A 115 5.39 -8.36 -9.38
CA SER A 115 4.09 -8.71 -9.95
C SER A 115 4.06 -10.21 -10.24
N ILE A 116 3.00 -10.90 -9.81
CA ILE A 116 2.76 -12.30 -10.17
C ILE A 116 1.56 -12.35 -11.09
N PHE A 117 1.73 -12.94 -12.27
CA PHE A 117 0.69 -13.02 -13.29
C PHE A 117 0.54 -14.45 -13.82
N THR A 118 -0.67 -14.77 -14.29
CA THR A 118 -0.96 -16.00 -15.03
C THR A 118 -0.88 -15.72 -16.52
N ASP A 119 0.00 -16.40 -17.24
CA ASP A 119 0.16 -16.27 -18.70
C ASP A 119 -0.92 -17.09 -19.45
N THR A 120 -0.95 -16.94 -20.77
CA THR A 120 -1.83 -17.65 -21.71
C THR A 120 -1.68 -19.17 -21.67
N ASP A 121 -0.56 -19.70 -21.16
CA ASP A 121 -0.36 -21.13 -20.93
C ASP A 121 -0.98 -21.65 -19.62
N GLY A 122 -1.62 -20.77 -18.85
CA GLY A 122 -2.27 -21.07 -17.58
C GLY A 122 -1.32 -21.18 -16.38
N LYS A 123 -0.02 -20.92 -16.56
CA LYS A 123 0.97 -20.96 -15.48
C LYS A 123 1.26 -19.57 -14.94
N GLN A 124 1.77 -19.55 -13.71
CA GLN A 124 2.13 -18.31 -13.04
C GLN A 124 3.61 -17.98 -13.21
N TYR A 125 3.91 -16.69 -13.30
CA TYR A 125 5.24 -16.14 -13.45
C TYR A 125 5.41 -14.93 -12.54
N VAL A 126 6.63 -14.67 -12.09
CA VAL A 126 6.99 -13.48 -11.31
C VAL A 126 7.76 -12.50 -12.18
N ALA A 127 7.22 -11.30 -12.35
CA ALA A 127 7.88 -10.15 -12.97
C ALA A 127 8.48 -9.26 -11.88
N THR A 128 9.76 -8.92 -12.01
CA THR A 128 10.49 -8.15 -11.02
C THR A 128 11.64 -7.37 -11.63
N HIS A 129 11.97 -6.23 -11.02
CA HIS A 129 13.13 -5.44 -11.43
C HIS A 129 14.45 -6.12 -11.03
N LYS A 130 15.43 -6.13 -11.93
CA LYS A 130 16.80 -6.57 -11.70
C LYS A 130 17.79 -5.72 -12.51
N ASN A 131 18.70 -5.04 -11.82
CA ASN A 131 19.85 -4.33 -12.43
C ASN A 131 19.50 -3.36 -13.58
N GLY A 132 18.36 -2.67 -13.50
CA GLY A 132 17.86 -1.75 -14.52
C GLY A 132 16.82 -2.36 -15.46
N ASP A 133 16.72 -3.69 -15.51
CA ASP A 133 15.78 -4.41 -16.37
C ASP A 133 14.55 -4.88 -15.61
N LEU A 134 13.42 -5.07 -16.30
CA LEU A 134 12.35 -5.92 -15.80
C LEU A 134 12.55 -7.35 -16.31
N ALA A 135 12.69 -8.29 -15.37
CA ALA A 135 12.85 -9.70 -15.66
C ALA A 135 11.59 -10.49 -15.28
N ILE A 136 11.31 -11.57 -16.02
CA ILE A 136 10.21 -12.50 -15.75
C ILE A 136 10.79 -13.89 -15.47
N TYR A 137 10.43 -14.48 -14.34
CA TYR A 137 10.87 -15.81 -13.92
C TYR A 137 9.68 -16.75 -13.72
N GLY A 138 9.87 -18.02 -14.03
CA GLY A 138 8.87 -19.05 -13.83
C GLY A 138 9.02 -20.23 -14.81
N PRO A 139 8.01 -21.12 -14.87
CA PRO A 139 6.77 -21.04 -14.09
C PRO A 139 6.98 -21.24 -12.58
N ILE A 140 6.09 -20.68 -11.77
CA ILE A 140 6.01 -20.86 -10.32
C ILE A 140 4.65 -21.43 -9.92
N THR A 141 4.59 -22.09 -8.77
CA THR A 141 3.36 -22.68 -8.20
C THR A 141 3.01 -22.13 -6.82
N SER A 142 3.88 -21.30 -6.23
CA SER A 142 3.66 -20.67 -4.94
C SER A 142 4.46 -19.37 -4.78
N LEU A 143 4.07 -18.54 -3.81
CA LEU A 143 4.82 -17.33 -3.43
C LEU A 143 6.24 -17.66 -2.91
N ALA A 144 6.39 -18.79 -2.22
CA ALA A 144 7.70 -19.26 -1.79
C ALA A 144 8.63 -19.53 -2.99
N GLU A 145 8.12 -20.17 -4.05
CA GLU A 145 8.87 -20.36 -5.29
C GLU A 145 9.16 -19.04 -6.01
N ALA A 146 8.25 -18.07 -5.99
CA ALA A 146 8.50 -16.72 -6.52
C ALA A 146 9.70 -16.07 -5.81
N GLY A 147 9.72 -16.12 -4.48
CA GLY A 147 10.83 -15.63 -3.67
C GLY A 147 12.15 -16.35 -3.97
N GLN A 148 12.12 -17.68 -4.07
CA GLN A 148 13.30 -18.46 -4.44
C GLN A 148 13.80 -18.14 -5.86
N ALA A 149 12.90 -17.89 -6.82
CA ALA A 149 13.27 -17.46 -8.16
C ALA A 149 13.99 -16.09 -8.11
N CYS A 150 13.53 -15.16 -7.27
CA CYS A 150 14.21 -13.87 -7.09
C CYS A 150 15.62 -14.04 -6.48
N ILE A 151 15.78 -14.90 -5.47
CA ILE A 151 17.09 -15.19 -4.85
C ILE A 151 18.02 -15.88 -5.86
N ALA A 152 17.55 -16.95 -6.51
CA ALA A 152 18.35 -17.75 -7.43
C ALA A 152 18.85 -16.96 -8.65
N ASN A 153 18.09 -15.93 -9.08
CA ASN A 153 18.45 -15.08 -10.20
C ASN A 153 19.18 -13.79 -9.79
N GLY A 154 19.53 -13.64 -8.51
CA GLY A 154 20.28 -12.48 -8.00
C GLY A 154 19.50 -11.17 -8.04
N VAL A 155 18.17 -11.23 -7.98
CA VAL A 155 17.31 -10.06 -7.69
C VAL A 155 17.47 -9.68 -6.23
N LEU A 156 17.53 -10.68 -5.35
CA LEU A 156 17.71 -10.54 -3.92
C LEU A 156 19.09 -11.06 -3.50
N PRO A 157 19.68 -10.53 -2.41
CA PRO A 157 20.91 -11.05 -1.85
C PRO A 157 20.84 -12.55 -1.51
N ALA A 158 21.98 -13.23 -1.59
CA ALA A 158 22.08 -14.61 -1.13
C ALA A 158 21.79 -14.69 0.39
N GLY A 159 20.95 -15.63 0.79
CA GLY A 159 20.54 -15.80 2.19
C GLY A 159 19.30 -14.98 2.59
N SER A 160 18.73 -14.20 1.68
CA SER A 160 17.43 -13.55 1.88
C SER A 160 16.30 -14.56 2.12
N ILE A 161 15.27 -14.12 2.81
CA ILE A 161 14.04 -14.88 3.08
C ILE A 161 12.86 -14.11 2.55
N ALA A 162 12.12 -14.64 1.58
CA ALA A 162 10.94 -13.98 1.06
C ALA A 162 9.70 -14.39 1.87
N ASP A 163 9.36 -13.61 2.89
CA ASP A 163 8.22 -13.86 3.78
C ASP A 163 7.33 -12.62 3.93
N GLN A 164 6.23 -12.77 4.67
CA GLN A 164 5.24 -11.70 4.88
C GLN A 164 4.73 -11.10 3.56
N TRP A 165 4.29 -11.97 2.66
CA TRP A 165 3.76 -11.57 1.36
C TRP A 165 2.44 -10.82 1.49
N LEU A 166 2.33 -9.70 0.77
CA LEU A 166 1.20 -8.78 0.81
C LEU A 166 0.70 -8.52 -0.58
N ALA A 167 -0.54 -8.92 -0.86
CA ALA A 167 -1.16 -8.71 -2.15
C ALA A 167 -1.69 -7.29 -2.28
N TYR A 168 -1.46 -6.67 -3.43
CA TYR A 168 -2.03 -5.39 -3.83
C TYR A 168 -2.70 -5.53 -5.20
N PRO A 169 -3.76 -4.74 -5.48
CA PRO A 169 -4.38 -4.72 -6.80
C PRO A 169 -3.38 -4.32 -7.89
N ALA A 170 -3.66 -4.77 -9.11
CA ALA A 170 -2.92 -4.32 -10.29
C ALA A 170 -2.97 -2.79 -10.42
N GLY A 171 -1.83 -2.18 -10.73
CA GLY A 171 -1.74 -0.74 -10.95
C GLY A 171 -1.91 0.15 -9.73
N LEU A 172 -1.94 -0.42 -8.52
CA LEU A 172 -2.01 0.38 -7.29
C LEU A 172 -0.83 1.36 -7.24
N ALA A 173 -1.17 2.63 -7.35
CA ALA A 173 -0.31 3.78 -7.09
C ALA A 173 -0.59 4.24 -5.67
N GLY A 174 0.42 4.28 -4.82
CA GLY A 174 0.22 4.55 -3.39
C GLY A 174 1.18 3.79 -2.50
N ASN A 175 0.92 3.83 -1.19
CA ASN A 175 1.85 3.32 -0.19
C ASN A 175 1.91 1.79 -0.24
N MET A 176 2.93 1.26 -0.92
CA MET A 176 3.25 -0.16 -0.95
C MET A 176 4.22 -0.43 0.19
N TYR A 177 3.65 -0.83 1.33
CA TYR A 177 4.39 -1.12 2.54
C TYR A 177 4.96 -2.56 2.50
N ASP A 178 6.20 -2.76 2.96
CA ASP A 178 6.41 -3.78 4.00
C ASP A 178 5.61 -3.25 5.20
N THR A 179 4.44 -3.83 5.45
CA THR A 179 3.51 -3.34 6.46
C THR A 179 3.98 -3.60 7.89
N GLY A 180 5.22 -4.04 8.12
CA GLY A 180 5.56 -4.70 9.38
C GLY A 180 4.68 -5.94 9.62
N GLY A 181 4.09 -6.51 8.56
CA GLY A 181 3.25 -7.71 8.60
C GLY A 181 1.72 -7.53 8.52
N PHE A 182 1.15 -6.35 8.25
CA PHE A 182 -0.30 -6.20 7.96
C PHE A 182 -0.71 -6.70 6.57
N SER A 183 -1.65 -7.64 6.47
CA SER A 183 -2.25 -8.11 5.22
C SER A 183 -3.24 -7.09 4.64
N TYR A 184 -2.98 -6.62 3.42
CA TYR A 184 -3.97 -5.86 2.64
C TYR A 184 -5.17 -6.78 2.31
N PHE A 185 -6.41 -6.27 2.42
CA PHE A 185 -7.67 -7.04 2.29
C PHE A 185 -7.91 -8.13 3.35
N ALA A 186 -7.22 -8.08 4.48
CA ALA A 186 -7.62 -8.86 5.64
C ALA A 186 -9.09 -8.56 5.99
N ASP A 187 -9.86 -9.59 6.34
CA ASP A 187 -11.14 -9.35 7.02
C ASP A 187 -10.88 -8.60 8.35
N TYR A 188 -11.93 -8.04 8.93
CA TYR A 188 -11.78 -7.21 10.13
C TYR A 188 -11.09 -7.96 11.28
N ALA A 189 -11.36 -9.26 11.47
CA ALA A 189 -10.75 -10.03 12.54
C ALA A 189 -9.25 -10.23 12.30
N GLN A 190 -8.87 -10.57 11.06
CA GLN A 190 -7.47 -10.72 10.68
C GLN A 190 -6.73 -9.38 10.76
N ALA A 191 -7.33 -8.28 10.30
CA ALA A 191 -6.73 -6.95 10.41
C ALA A 191 -6.43 -6.60 11.87
N MET A 192 -7.41 -6.76 12.76
CA MET A 192 -7.28 -6.48 14.19
C MET A 192 -6.22 -7.34 14.89
N SER A 193 -6.05 -8.60 14.45
CA SER A 193 -5.03 -9.49 14.99
C SER A 193 -3.59 -9.03 14.71
N GLN A 194 -3.38 -8.24 13.65
CA GLN A 194 -2.05 -7.80 13.22
C GLN A 194 -1.61 -6.50 13.92
N LEU A 195 -2.58 -5.71 14.39
CA LEU A 195 -2.35 -4.46 15.12
C LEU A 195 -1.90 -4.77 16.56
N ASN A 196 -0.60 -4.69 16.83
CA ASN A 196 -0.02 -5.05 18.14
C ASN A 196 0.35 -3.84 19.01
N TYR A 197 0.51 -2.67 18.41
CA TYR A 197 0.83 -1.42 19.10
C TYR A 197 -0.19 -0.34 18.75
N PHE A 198 -0.35 0.68 19.60
CA PHE A 198 -1.33 1.73 19.35
C PHE A 198 -1.00 2.57 18.11
N GLN A 199 0.25 2.58 17.64
CA GLN A 199 0.64 3.24 16.38
C GLN A 199 0.19 2.46 15.13
N HIS A 200 0.00 1.14 15.26
CA HIS A 200 -0.30 0.28 14.12
C HIS A 200 -1.63 0.62 13.45
N VAL A 201 -2.61 1.10 14.22
CA VAL A 201 -3.93 1.43 13.66
C VAL A 201 -3.86 2.58 12.65
N ALA A 202 -3.09 3.63 12.94
CA ALA A 202 -2.89 4.74 12.02
C ALA A 202 -2.10 4.30 10.77
N GLN A 203 -1.08 3.46 10.96
CA GLN A 203 -0.32 2.89 9.84
C GLN A 203 -1.21 2.03 8.94
N TYR A 204 -2.05 1.18 9.52
CA TYR A 204 -3.01 0.36 8.81
C TYR A 204 -4.03 1.20 8.05
N MET A 205 -4.60 2.23 8.67
CA MET A 205 -5.55 3.12 7.99
C MET A 205 -4.91 3.90 6.86
N THR A 206 -3.68 4.40 7.05
CA THR A 206 -2.92 5.14 6.03
C THR A 206 -2.57 4.21 4.86
N ALA A 207 -2.32 2.94 5.13
CA ALA A 207 -2.03 1.95 4.10
C ALA A 207 -3.30 1.53 3.36
N CYS A 208 -4.36 1.17 4.08
CA CYS A 208 -5.49 0.41 3.53
C CYS A 208 -6.70 1.26 3.16
N PHE A 209 -6.88 2.43 3.77
CA PHE A 209 -8.12 3.21 3.60
C PHE A 209 -7.90 4.45 2.75
N THR A 210 -8.94 4.87 2.04
CA THR A 210 -8.99 6.15 1.29
C THR A 210 -9.92 7.12 1.99
N ARG A 211 -9.54 8.40 2.09
CA ARG A 211 -10.42 9.45 2.60
C ARG A 211 -11.55 9.71 1.58
N ALA A 212 -12.79 9.46 1.98
CA ALA A 212 -13.98 9.70 1.18
C ALA A 212 -15.13 10.16 2.08
N ALA A 213 -15.65 11.37 1.83
CA ALA A 213 -16.85 11.82 2.53
C ALA A 213 -18.07 11.00 2.12
N HIS A 214 -18.93 10.72 3.09
CA HIS A 214 -20.23 10.12 2.82
C HIS A 214 -21.33 10.86 3.57
N PRO A 215 -22.56 10.88 3.02
CA PRO A 215 -23.68 11.53 3.68
C PRO A 215 -24.07 10.77 4.96
N GLY A 216 -24.62 11.51 5.92
CA GLY A 216 -25.15 10.96 7.15
C GLY A 216 -24.31 11.27 8.39
N ALA A 217 -24.99 11.25 9.54
CA ALA A 217 -24.40 11.52 10.84
C ALA A 217 -23.80 10.27 11.51
N PHE A 218 -24.03 9.08 10.95
CA PHE A 218 -23.54 7.82 11.50
C PHE A 218 -22.22 7.43 10.83
N ALA A 219 -21.26 6.97 11.62
CA ALA A 219 -20.07 6.32 11.11
C ALA A 219 -20.40 4.88 10.66
N PHE A 220 -19.64 4.37 9.70
CA PHE A 220 -19.60 2.95 9.42
C PHE A 220 -19.14 2.17 10.66
N SER A 221 -19.65 0.95 10.81
CA SER A 221 -19.05 0.02 11.77
C SER A 221 -17.59 -0.28 11.36
N PRO A 222 -16.69 -0.65 12.29
CA PRO A 222 -15.31 -0.98 11.94
C PRO A 222 -15.19 -2.06 10.86
N ALA A 223 -16.04 -3.10 10.91
CA ALA A 223 -16.07 -4.16 9.90
C ALA A 223 -16.59 -3.67 8.53
N GLU A 224 -17.55 -2.75 8.52
CA GLU A 224 -18.04 -2.13 7.29
C GLU A 224 -16.98 -1.22 6.66
N LEU A 225 -16.31 -0.37 7.45
CA LEU A 225 -15.20 0.45 6.98
C LEU A 225 -14.08 -0.41 6.39
N ASN A 226 -13.73 -1.51 7.07
CA ASN A 226 -12.71 -2.46 6.61
C ASN A 226 -13.08 -3.12 5.28
N THR A 227 -14.37 -3.34 5.03
CA THR A 227 -14.87 -3.85 3.74
C THR A 227 -14.83 -2.77 2.66
N ARG A 228 -15.22 -1.54 3.00
CA ARG A 228 -15.32 -0.42 2.06
C ARG A 228 -13.96 0.15 1.66
N LEU A 229 -12.98 0.08 2.55
CA LEU A 229 -11.66 0.71 2.42
C LEU A 229 -11.73 2.22 2.13
N ALA A 230 -12.85 2.86 2.43
CA ALA A 230 -13.08 4.27 2.20
C ALA A 230 -14.05 4.85 3.24
N GLY A 231 -13.69 6.00 3.81
CA GLY A 231 -14.48 6.67 4.85
C GLY A 231 -13.96 8.06 5.19
N ASP A 232 -14.61 8.73 6.13
CA ASP A 232 -14.23 10.06 6.59
C ASP A 232 -13.83 10.08 8.08
N ALA A 233 -13.74 11.28 8.67
CA ALA A 233 -13.22 11.48 10.02
C ALA A 233 -13.92 10.62 11.07
N LYS A 234 -15.25 10.49 11.00
CA LYS A 234 -16.03 9.72 11.98
C LYS A 234 -15.79 8.22 11.82
N ASP A 235 -15.68 7.72 10.59
CA ASP A 235 -15.40 6.30 10.34
C ASP A 235 -14.03 5.90 10.89
N PHE A 236 -13.02 6.70 10.58
CA PHE A 236 -11.66 6.45 11.06
C PHE A 236 -11.57 6.55 12.59
N ALA A 237 -12.26 7.53 13.20
CA ALA A 237 -12.30 7.66 14.64
C ALA A 237 -12.95 6.42 15.30
N VAL A 238 -14.12 5.98 14.81
CA VAL A 238 -14.81 4.79 15.34
C VAL A 238 -13.97 3.53 15.18
N PHE A 239 -13.33 3.31 14.03
CA PHE A 239 -12.45 2.16 13.85
C PHE A 239 -11.27 2.19 14.83
N ALA A 240 -10.62 3.35 15.01
CA ALA A 240 -9.52 3.49 15.94
C ALA A 240 -9.93 3.24 17.38
N ALA A 241 -11.09 3.77 17.78
CA ALA A 241 -11.63 3.59 19.12
C ALA A 241 -11.96 2.12 19.41
N ALA A 242 -12.48 1.38 18.42
CA ALA A 242 -12.72 -0.05 18.55
C ALA A 242 -11.43 -0.82 18.79
N TYR A 243 -10.38 -0.56 18.00
CA TYR A 243 -9.07 -1.18 18.17
C TYR A 243 -8.41 -0.87 19.51
N LEU A 244 -8.34 0.42 19.87
CA LEU A 244 -7.71 0.86 21.11
C LEU A 244 -8.45 0.34 22.35
N SER A 245 -9.78 0.15 22.26
CA SER A 245 -10.56 -0.45 23.35
C SER A 245 -10.22 -1.92 23.57
N ASP A 246 -10.10 -2.70 22.50
CA ASP A 246 -9.72 -4.12 22.55
C ASP A 246 -8.34 -4.32 23.20
N ARG A 247 -7.45 -3.33 23.07
CA ARG A 247 -6.11 -3.32 23.68
C ARG A 247 -6.02 -2.53 24.98
N HIS A 248 -7.15 -2.24 25.62
CA HIS A 248 -7.25 -1.62 26.95
C HIS A 248 -6.64 -0.21 27.07
N PHE A 249 -6.58 0.56 25.97
CA PHE A 249 -6.15 1.97 26.00
C PHE A 249 -7.26 2.96 26.41
N ASN A 250 -8.48 2.46 26.68
CA ASN A 250 -9.63 3.25 27.12
C ASN A 250 -9.87 4.53 26.28
N PRO A 251 -9.97 4.43 24.95
CA PRO A 251 -10.15 5.58 24.09
C PRO A 251 -11.51 6.27 24.31
N THR A 252 -11.56 7.56 24.04
CA THR A 252 -12.78 8.38 24.00
C THR A 252 -12.90 9.04 22.64
N LEU A 253 -14.09 9.03 22.07
CA LEU A 253 -14.40 9.75 20.83
C LEU A 253 -14.77 11.19 21.18
N HIS A 254 -14.23 12.16 20.45
CA HIS A 254 -14.58 13.57 20.62
C HIS A 254 -15.03 14.14 19.29
N ALA A 255 -16.24 14.70 19.25
CA ALA A 255 -16.69 15.52 18.14
C ALA A 255 -16.66 16.99 18.53
N PHE A 256 -16.30 17.85 17.60
CA PHE A 256 -16.31 19.30 17.78
C PHE A 256 -16.66 19.98 16.47
N ARG A 257 -17.19 21.19 16.57
CA ARG A 257 -17.46 22.05 15.42
C ARG A 257 -16.22 22.90 15.18
N TYR A 258 -15.76 22.99 13.93
CA TYR A 258 -14.62 23.86 13.56
C TYR A 258 -15.04 25.06 12.71
N ASP A 259 -16.22 25.01 12.08
CA ASP A 259 -16.78 26.13 11.32
C ASP A 259 -18.25 26.37 11.74
N PRO A 260 -18.52 27.41 12.55
CA PRO A 260 -19.88 27.77 12.94
C PRO A 260 -20.76 28.23 11.77
N ALA A 261 -20.18 28.80 10.71
CA ALA A 261 -20.94 29.36 9.59
C ALA A 261 -21.50 28.24 8.70
N THR A 262 -20.72 27.20 8.45
CA THR A 262 -21.15 26.01 7.69
C THR A 262 -21.66 24.88 8.58
N ASN A 263 -21.54 25.04 9.90
CA ASN A 263 -21.78 24.00 10.90
C ASN A 263 -20.93 22.74 10.65
N ALA A 264 -19.71 22.90 10.15
CA ALA A 264 -18.83 21.77 9.84
C ALA A 264 -18.19 21.20 11.11
N HIS A 265 -18.19 19.88 11.21
CA HIS A 265 -17.69 19.16 12.38
C HIS A 265 -16.55 18.22 12.02
N HIS A 266 -15.78 17.87 13.04
CA HIS A 266 -14.71 16.89 12.98
C HIS A 266 -14.82 15.90 14.15
N VAL A 267 -14.28 14.71 13.97
CA VAL A 267 -14.26 13.67 15.01
C VAL A 267 -12.84 13.13 15.15
N VAL A 268 -12.40 12.99 16.40
CA VAL A 268 -11.09 12.42 16.75
C VAL A 268 -11.25 11.34 17.82
N THR A 269 -10.31 10.42 17.86
CA THR A 269 -10.19 9.43 18.95
C THR A 269 -9.05 9.84 19.85
N VAL A 270 -9.28 9.93 21.16
CA VAL A 270 -8.28 10.37 22.14
C VAL A 270 -8.07 9.27 23.17
N PHE A 271 -6.81 9.03 23.57
CA PHE A 271 -6.47 8.09 24.63
C PHE A 271 -5.21 8.56 25.38
N GLN A 272 -4.91 7.91 26.50
CA GLN A 272 -3.71 8.19 27.28
C GLN A 272 -2.77 6.99 27.31
N TYR A 273 -1.47 7.27 27.23
CA TYR A 273 -0.41 6.28 27.42
C TYR A 273 0.79 6.97 28.08
N GLY A 274 1.35 6.35 29.14
CA GLY A 274 2.48 6.93 29.87
C GLY A 274 2.20 8.32 30.49
N GLY A 275 0.94 8.62 30.83
CA GLY A 275 0.53 9.93 31.36
C GLY A 275 0.48 11.06 30.32
N LYS A 276 0.63 10.75 29.03
CA LYS A 276 0.51 11.69 27.91
C LYS A 276 -0.76 11.43 27.12
N TYR A 277 -1.27 12.46 26.46
CA TYR A 277 -2.38 12.33 25.53
C TYR A 277 -1.88 11.99 24.13
N TYR A 278 -2.63 11.12 23.48
CA TYR A 278 -2.49 10.82 22.06
C TYR A 278 -3.85 10.97 21.42
N PHE A 279 -3.89 11.41 20.18
CA PHE A 279 -5.14 11.44 19.42
C PHE A 279 -4.95 11.01 17.99
N GLN A 280 -5.98 10.39 17.43
CA GLN A 280 -6.06 10.07 16.02
C GLN A 280 -7.04 11.01 15.34
N SER A 281 -6.62 11.58 14.21
CA SER A 281 -7.46 12.36 13.33
C SER A 281 -7.28 11.88 11.90
N TYR A 282 -8.38 11.52 11.25
CA TYR A 282 -8.35 10.74 10.01
C TYR A 282 -7.48 9.48 10.19
N GLN A 283 -6.51 9.27 9.31
CA GLN A 283 -5.63 8.11 9.27
C GLN A 283 -4.34 8.31 10.08
N TYR A 284 -4.18 9.48 10.71
CA TYR A 284 -2.93 9.89 11.35
C TYR A 284 -3.04 9.92 12.86
N LEU A 285 -1.98 9.47 13.53
CA LEU A 285 -1.84 9.50 14.98
C LEU A 285 -0.90 10.65 15.39
N PHE A 286 -1.29 11.37 16.43
CA PHE A 286 -0.57 12.50 16.98
C PHE A 286 -0.30 12.33 18.48
N GLY A 287 0.76 12.98 18.95
CA GLY A 287 1.24 12.96 20.32
C GLY A 287 2.70 12.53 20.42
N PRO A 288 3.25 12.39 21.64
CA PRO A 288 2.60 12.67 22.93
C PRO A 288 2.28 14.15 23.14
N LEU A 289 1.18 14.45 23.82
CA LEU A 289 0.78 15.79 24.27
C LEU A 289 0.70 15.86 25.80
N ASP A 290 0.93 17.04 26.37
CA ASP A 290 0.88 17.24 27.82
C ASP A 290 -0.56 17.49 28.31
N ALA A 291 -1.38 18.14 27.49
CA ALA A 291 -2.77 18.44 27.80
C ALA A 291 -3.73 18.17 26.63
N PHE A 292 -4.97 17.81 26.96
CA PHE A 292 -6.05 17.66 25.98
C PHE A 292 -6.29 18.93 25.14
N SER A 293 -6.09 20.11 25.73
CA SER A 293 -6.26 21.40 25.05
C SER A 293 -5.28 21.64 23.89
N GLU A 294 -4.21 20.85 23.77
CA GLU A 294 -3.24 20.97 22.67
C GLU A 294 -3.74 20.36 21.35
N ILE A 295 -4.78 19.52 21.40
CA ILE A 295 -5.32 18.81 20.23
C ILE A 295 -5.78 19.79 19.14
N GLU A 296 -6.48 20.88 19.51
CA GLU A 296 -6.95 21.88 18.56
C GLU A 296 -5.80 22.50 17.77
N ALA A 297 -4.76 22.96 18.47
CA ALA A 297 -3.61 23.60 17.85
C ALA A 297 -2.92 22.65 16.87
N LEU A 298 -2.79 21.37 17.22
CA LEU A 298 -2.16 20.39 16.36
C LEU A 298 -3.03 20.01 15.15
N CYS A 299 -4.35 19.91 15.31
CA CYS A 299 -5.28 19.73 14.18
C CYS A 299 -5.19 20.87 13.16
N LYS A 300 -5.04 22.12 13.62
CA LYS A 300 -4.82 23.29 12.75
C LYS A 300 -3.46 23.23 12.06
N ALA A 301 -2.39 22.99 12.82
CA ALA A 301 -1.02 22.94 12.30
C ALA A 301 -0.81 21.82 11.25
N SER A 302 -1.51 20.71 11.41
CA SER A 302 -1.49 19.57 10.47
C SER A 302 -2.47 19.72 9.29
N GLY A 303 -3.22 20.81 9.21
CA GLY A 303 -4.19 21.04 8.13
C GLY A 303 -5.41 20.11 8.16
N HIS A 304 -5.66 19.44 9.28
CA HIS A 304 -6.85 18.58 9.45
C HIS A 304 -8.13 19.38 9.64
N ILE A 305 -8.00 20.60 10.14
CA ILE A 305 -9.03 21.66 10.12
C ILE A 305 -8.37 22.97 9.66
N PRO A 306 -9.14 23.94 9.12
CA PRO A 306 -8.59 25.22 8.68
C PRO A 306 -7.85 25.96 9.81
N ALA A 307 -6.73 26.63 9.49
CA ALA A 307 -5.91 27.32 10.49
C ALA A 307 -6.66 28.47 11.19
N ASP A 308 -7.61 29.10 10.50
CA ASP A 308 -8.46 30.20 10.96
C ASP A 308 -9.78 29.74 11.60
N SER A 309 -9.98 28.42 11.74
CA SER A 309 -11.22 27.84 12.25
C SER A 309 -11.47 28.20 13.73
N GLN A 310 -12.74 28.32 14.13
CA GLN A 310 -13.12 28.47 15.53
C GLN A 310 -13.65 27.13 16.04
N VAL A 311 -12.94 26.52 16.99
CA VAL A 311 -13.35 25.24 17.55
C VAL A 311 -14.23 25.45 18.77
N ASP A 312 -15.43 24.88 18.74
CA ASP A 312 -16.36 24.86 19.87
C ASP A 312 -17.18 23.56 19.92
N GLY A 313 -18.10 23.46 20.89
CA GLY A 313 -19.08 22.37 20.93
C GLY A 313 -18.50 20.98 21.19
N TRP A 314 -17.34 20.87 21.86
CA TRP A 314 -16.73 19.60 22.23
C TRP A 314 -17.72 18.67 22.94
N THR A 315 -17.97 17.52 22.34
CA THR A 315 -18.83 16.47 22.89
C THR A 315 -18.07 15.15 22.89
N SER A 316 -18.05 14.49 24.05
CA SER A 316 -17.36 13.21 24.24
C SER A 316 -18.35 12.05 24.14
N TYR A 317 -17.93 10.97 23.50
CA TYR A 317 -18.71 9.75 23.33
C TYR A 317 -17.89 8.52 23.75
N PRO A 318 -18.54 7.46 24.26
CA PRO A 318 -17.87 6.20 24.53
C PRO A 318 -17.34 5.59 23.23
N ALA A 319 -16.27 4.79 23.32
CA ALA A 319 -15.56 4.21 22.17
C ALA A 319 -16.44 3.40 21.19
N GLY A 320 -17.56 2.84 21.66
CA GLY A 320 -18.51 2.08 20.82
C GLY A 320 -19.60 2.92 20.15
N PHE A 321 -19.58 4.25 20.30
CA PHE A 321 -20.58 5.12 19.71
C PHE A 321 -20.38 5.29 18.21
N THR A 322 -21.39 4.96 17.41
CA THR A 322 -21.35 5.06 15.94
C THR A 322 -22.20 6.21 15.38
N GLY A 323 -22.79 7.04 16.23
CA GLY A 323 -23.60 8.19 15.83
C GLY A 323 -25.02 8.19 16.40
N PRO A 324 -25.80 9.26 16.12
CA PRO A 324 -25.45 10.35 15.22
C PRO A 324 -24.42 11.31 15.83
N PHE A 325 -23.38 11.65 15.06
CA PHE A 325 -22.47 12.75 15.35
C PHE A 325 -23.06 14.08 14.86
N PRO A 326 -22.71 15.22 15.49
CA PRO A 326 -23.30 16.51 15.15
C PRO A 326 -22.82 17.04 13.79
N GLY A 327 -23.75 17.64 13.03
CA GLY A 327 -23.51 18.45 11.82
C GLY A 327 -23.00 17.72 10.56
N PRO A 328 -22.89 18.45 9.43
CA PRO A 328 -22.25 17.94 8.22
C PRO A 328 -20.73 17.76 8.39
N PHE A 329 -20.21 16.64 7.88
CA PHE A 329 -18.78 16.36 7.81
C PHE A 329 -18.26 16.76 6.42
N SER A 330 -17.49 17.84 6.35
CA SER A 330 -16.85 18.31 5.12
C SER A 330 -15.42 17.81 5.03
N LEU A 331 -14.95 17.53 3.82
CA LEU A 331 -13.53 17.35 3.55
C LEU A 331 -12.86 18.72 3.67
N ALA A 332 -12.28 19.03 4.84
CA ALA A 332 -11.37 20.16 4.94
C ALA A 332 -10.18 19.88 4.00
N GLY A 333 -10.08 20.68 2.92
CA GLY A 333 -8.95 20.98 2.03
C GLY A 333 -8.10 19.81 1.46
N PRO A 334 -7.43 20.00 0.31
CA PRO A 334 -6.31 19.12 -0.03
C PRO A 334 -5.25 19.24 1.07
N LEU A 335 -4.81 18.10 1.62
CA LEU A 335 -3.61 18.01 2.43
C LEU A 335 -2.46 18.63 1.61
N GLN A 336 -2.06 19.86 1.91
CA GLN A 336 -0.73 20.32 1.56
C GLN A 336 0.22 19.46 2.38
N LEU A 337 0.78 18.43 1.74
CA LEU A 337 1.92 17.69 2.26
C LEU A 337 3.06 18.70 2.49
N LEU A 338 3.16 19.20 3.72
CA LEU A 338 4.36 19.83 4.24
C LEU A 338 5.42 18.74 4.38
N PHE A 339 6.06 18.40 3.27
CA PHE A 339 7.45 17.95 3.31
C PHE A 339 8.27 19.23 3.46
N GLU A 340 8.60 19.60 4.70
CA GLU A 340 9.72 20.52 4.94
C GLU A 340 11.03 19.78 4.60
N GLU A 341 11.96 20.56 4.03
CA GLU A 341 13.25 20.19 3.45
C GLU A 341 14.19 19.34 4.33
#